data_AF-A0A3M2AB11-F1
#
_entry.id   AF-A0A3M2AB11-F1
#
_cell.length_a   1.000
_cell.length_b   1.000
_cell.length_c   1.000
_cell.angle_alpha   90.00
_cell.angle_beta   90.00
_cell.angle_gamma   90.00
#
_symmetry.space_group_name_H-M   'P 1'
#
loop_
_entity.id
_entity.type
_entity.pdbx_description
1 polymer ?
#
loop_
_entity_poly.entity_id
_entity_poly.type
_entity_poly.pdbx_seq_one_letter_code
_entity_poly.pdbx_strand_id
1 'polypeptide(L)'
;MARSKLVERLFWVAGQAVLDWPVRGETAESLARMLQRSGEQIIAHAQKVADTPFNRRVLSHIVGIERWGQSRLQVALGAPLVMDEYNGYRPPRERTLPALISDFEETRSKTIALIDELAQENVSFDFTIPHNSYGLLSVRAWLRYLEMHARLESRKMK
;
A
#
# COMPACT_ATOMS: atom_id res chain seq x y z
N MET A 1 17.61 -4.39 25.30
CA MET A 1 18.80 -4.43 24.41
C MET A 1 18.62 -3.39 23.32
N ALA A 2 19.39 -2.30 23.36
CA ALA A 2 19.36 -1.30 22.30
C ALA A 2 20.06 -1.88 21.05
N ARG A 3 19.31 -2.14 19.98
CA ARG A 3 19.92 -2.42 18.67
C ARG A 3 20.61 -1.14 18.21
N SER A 4 21.85 -1.27 17.73
CA SER A 4 22.66 -0.14 17.26
C SER A 4 21.93 0.62 16.13
N LYS A 5 21.82 1.94 16.25
CA LYS A 5 21.27 2.85 15.22
C LYS A 5 21.92 2.67 13.84
N LEU A 6 23.14 2.10 13.80
CA LEU A 6 23.87 1.79 12.56
C LEU A 6 23.28 0.58 11.83
N VAL A 7 22.80 -0.42 12.56
CA VAL A 7 22.16 -1.62 12.00
C VAL A 7 20.77 -1.28 11.47
N GLU A 8 20.02 -0.44 12.18
CA GLU A 8 18.74 0.10 11.68
C GLU A 8 18.94 0.87 10.36
N ARG A 9 19.93 1.78 10.28
CA ARG A 9 20.23 2.52 9.04
C ARG A 9 20.56 1.64 7.83
N LEU A 10 21.24 0.51 8.03
CA LEU A 10 21.56 -0.44 6.94
C LEU A 10 20.32 -1.17 6.41
N PHE A 11 19.39 -1.57 7.27
CA PHE A 11 18.10 -2.14 6.84
C PHE A 11 17.20 -1.11 6.15
N TRP A 12 17.27 0.16 6.55
CA TRP A 12 16.52 1.26 5.94
C TRP A 12 16.94 1.53 4.50
N VAL A 13 18.25 1.63 4.23
CA VAL A 13 18.78 1.88 2.87
C VAL A 13 18.55 0.68 1.94
N ALA A 14 18.66 -0.56 2.45
CA ALA A 14 18.38 -1.76 1.65
C ALA A 14 16.90 -1.86 1.27
N GLY A 15 15.98 -1.51 2.19
CA GLY A 15 14.55 -1.44 1.92
C GLY A 15 14.20 -0.38 0.86
N GLN A 16 14.81 0.82 0.95
CA GLN A 16 14.68 1.87 -0.07
C GLN A 16 15.11 1.38 -1.44
N ALA A 17 16.32 0.80 -1.57
CA ALA A 17 16.82 0.35 -2.87
C ALA A 17 15.95 -0.75 -3.49
N VAL A 18 15.42 -1.69 -2.71
CA VAL A 18 14.55 -2.77 -3.19
C VAL A 18 13.20 -2.26 -3.68
N LEU A 19 12.68 -1.18 -3.07
CA LEU A 19 11.40 -0.60 -3.44
C LEU A 19 11.51 0.45 -4.53
N ASP A 20 12.51 1.35 -4.48
CA ASP A 20 12.68 2.41 -5.47
C ASP A 20 13.26 1.89 -6.79
N TRP A 21 14.34 1.10 -6.74
CA TRP A 21 15.09 0.72 -7.94
C TRP A 21 14.21 0.12 -9.04
N PRO A 22 13.31 -0.85 -8.76
CA PRO A 22 12.59 -1.52 -9.82
C PRO A 22 11.43 -0.70 -10.40
N VAL A 23 11.14 0.48 -9.84
CA VAL A 23 10.12 1.41 -10.35
C VAL A 23 10.71 2.75 -10.77
N ARG A 24 12.05 2.86 -10.82
CA ARG A 24 12.71 4.05 -11.37
C ARG A 24 12.29 4.22 -12.83
N GLY A 25 11.73 5.39 -13.15
CA GLY A 25 11.27 5.72 -14.50
C GLY A 25 9.86 5.21 -14.84
N GLU A 26 9.17 4.52 -13.92
CA GLU A 26 7.77 4.15 -14.15
C GLU A 26 6.89 5.40 -14.24
N THR A 27 5.96 5.39 -15.20
CA THR A 27 4.99 6.48 -15.38
C THR A 27 3.78 6.28 -14.46
N ALA A 28 3.02 7.36 -14.24
CA ALA A 28 1.77 7.29 -13.47
C ALA A 28 0.82 6.22 -14.03
N GLU A 29 0.66 6.15 -15.35
CA GLU A 29 -0.23 5.19 -16.02
C GLU A 29 0.28 3.75 -15.84
N SER A 30 1.60 3.54 -15.81
CA SER A 30 2.18 2.21 -15.58
C SER A 30 1.90 1.73 -14.15
N LEU A 31 2.08 2.62 -13.17
CA LEU A 31 1.81 2.34 -11.76
C LEU A 31 0.32 2.08 -11.50
N ALA A 32 -0.57 2.88 -12.12
CA ALA A 32 -2.01 2.67 -12.07
C ALA A 32 -2.41 1.30 -12.64
N ARG A 33 -1.88 0.93 -13.82
CA ARG A 33 -2.13 -0.39 -14.43
C ARG A 33 -1.60 -1.55 -13.58
N MET A 34 -0.45 -1.38 -12.95
CA MET A 34 0.12 -2.38 -12.04
C MET A 34 -0.81 -2.63 -10.84
N LEU A 35 -1.30 -1.56 -10.21
CA LEU A 35 -2.24 -1.64 -9.10
C LEU A 35 -3.60 -2.19 -9.54
N GLN A 36 -4.11 -1.80 -10.71
CA GLN A 36 -5.36 -2.34 -11.23
C GLN A 36 -5.28 -3.86 -11.43
N ARG A 37 -4.28 -4.34 -12.18
CA ARG A 37 -4.11 -5.77 -12.50
C ARG A 37 -3.93 -6.62 -11.24
N SER A 38 -3.08 -6.17 -10.30
CA SER A 38 -2.89 -6.88 -9.04
C SER A 38 -4.15 -6.87 -8.18
N GLY A 39 -4.91 -5.76 -8.18
CA GLY A 39 -6.20 -5.66 -7.50
C GLY A 39 -7.22 -6.67 -8.01
N GLU A 40 -7.42 -6.73 -9.33
CA GLU A 40 -8.30 -7.69 -9.99
C GLU A 40 -7.95 -9.15 -9.64
N GLN A 41 -6.66 -9.48 -9.63
CA GLN A 41 -6.17 -10.81 -9.25
C GLN A 41 -6.47 -11.16 -7.79
N ILE A 42 -6.27 -10.21 -6.88
CA ILE A 42 -6.54 -10.39 -5.45
C ILE A 42 -8.04 -10.57 -5.21
N ILE A 43 -8.90 -9.76 -5.86
CA ILE A 43 -10.36 -9.88 -5.79
C ILE A 43 -10.80 -11.26 -6.30
N ALA A 44 -10.32 -11.68 -7.47
CA ALA A 44 -10.66 -12.97 -8.05
C ALA A 44 -10.23 -14.15 -7.17
N HIS A 45 -9.12 -14.03 -6.43
CA HIS A 45 -8.70 -15.02 -5.43
C HIS A 45 -9.61 -15.00 -4.19
N ALA A 46 -9.87 -13.81 -3.65
CA ALA A 46 -10.71 -13.63 -2.46
C ALA A 46 -12.15 -14.13 -2.65
N GLN A 47 -12.69 -14.03 -3.88
CA GLN A 47 -14.03 -14.53 -4.23
C GLN A 47 -14.12 -16.08 -4.22
N LYS A 48 -12.98 -16.79 -4.27
CA LYS A 48 -12.94 -18.26 -4.38
C LYS A 48 -12.64 -18.96 -3.05
N VAL A 49 -12.13 -18.23 -2.06
CA VAL A 49 -11.78 -18.79 -0.75
C VAL A 49 -12.97 -18.74 0.21
N ALA A 50 -12.96 -19.59 1.23
CA ALA A 50 -14.04 -19.63 2.21
C ALA A 50 -14.06 -18.37 3.10
N ASP A 51 -15.25 -17.96 3.53
CA ASP A 51 -15.38 -16.87 4.50
C ASP A 51 -15.00 -17.34 5.91
N THR A 52 -13.71 -17.26 6.23
CA THR A 52 -13.15 -17.65 7.53
C THR A 52 -12.63 -16.44 8.31
N PRO A 53 -12.58 -16.49 9.66
CA PRO A 53 -11.97 -15.44 10.46
C PRO A 53 -10.51 -15.14 10.06
N PHE A 54 -9.78 -16.13 9.55
CA PHE A 54 -8.41 -15.93 9.07
C PHE A 54 -8.38 -15.11 7.78
N ASN A 55 -9.18 -15.49 6.77
CA ASN A 55 -9.23 -14.77 5.48
C ASN A 55 -9.73 -13.33 5.66
N ARG A 56 -10.74 -13.12 6.52
CA ARG A 56 -11.19 -11.78 6.91
C ARG A 56 -10.06 -10.93 7.49
N ARG A 57 -9.24 -11.49 8.39
CA ARG A 57 -8.10 -10.77 8.97
C ARG A 57 -7.05 -10.40 7.94
N VAL A 58 -6.75 -11.29 6.99
CA VAL A 58 -5.81 -11.02 5.90
C VAL A 58 -6.32 -9.88 5.03
N LEU A 59 -7.56 -9.94 4.54
CA LEU A 59 -8.07 -8.90 3.65
C LEU A 59 -8.27 -7.55 4.39
N SER A 60 -8.76 -7.57 5.63
CA SER A 60 -8.82 -6.38 6.50
C SER A 60 -7.43 -5.77 6.76
N HIS A 61 -6.38 -6.59 6.86
CA HIS A 61 -5.00 -6.10 6.98
C HIS A 61 -4.57 -5.35 5.71
N ILE A 62 -4.78 -5.96 4.54
CA ILE A 62 -4.43 -5.38 3.25
C ILE A 62 -5.14 -4.04 3.05
N VAL A 63 -6.45 -3.98 3.29
CA VAL A 63 -7.25 -2.74 3.19
C VAL A 63 -6.72 -1.65 4.13
N GLY A 64 -6.39 -2.01 5.38
CA GLY A 64 -5.87 -1.04 6.34
C GLY A 64 -4.51 -0.46 5.93
N ILE A 65 -3.59 -1.30 5.43
CA ILE A 65 -2.28 -0.86 4.93
C ILE A 65 -2.44 0.06 3.71
N GLU A 66 -3.36 -0.26 2.80
CA GLU A 66 -3.57 0.54 1.60
C GLU A 66 -4.20 1.91 1.91
N ARG A 67 -5.22 1.96 2.77
CA ARG A 67 -5.79 3.22 3.28
C ARG A 67 -4.78 4.08 4.03
N TRP A 68 -3.91 3.44 4.81
CA TRP A 68 -2.79 4.14 5.45
C TRP A 68 -1.81 4.70 4.41
N GLY A 69 -1.44 3.93 3.40
CA GLY A 69 -0.61 4.40 2.29
C GLY A 69 -1.24 5.55 1.50
N GLN A 70 -2.57 5.57 1.32
CA GLN A 70 -3.28 6.69 0.71
C GLN A 70 -3.08 7.98 1.51
N SER A 71 -3.24 7.93 2.84
CA SER A 71 -2.98 9.06 3.74
C SER A 71 -1.54 9.58 3.59
N ARG A 72 -0.57 8.67 3.40
CA ARG A 72 0.84 9.04 3.15
C ARG A 72 1.03 9.70 1.79
N LEU A 73 0.42 9.17 0.74
CA LEU A 73 0.51 9.70 -0.62
C LEU A 73 -0.13 11.10 -0.73
N GLN A 74 -1.20 11.38 0.02
CA GLN A 74 -1.83 12.72 0.08
C GLN A 74 -0.88 13.80 0.60
N VAL A 75 0.19 13.45 1.34
CA VAL A 75 1.22 14.43 1.76
C VAL A 75 1.91 15.07 0.56
N ALA A 76 2.05 14.34 -0.55
CA ALA A 76 2.62 14.89 -1.78
C ALA A 76 1.68 15.92 -2.46
N LEU A 77 0.40 15.93 -2.08
CA LEU A 77 -0.60 16.95 -2.46
C LEU A 77 -0.74 18.07 -1.41
N GLY A 78 0.13 18.09 -0.38
CA GLY A 78 0.13 19.13 0.66
C GLY A 78 -0.68 18.80 1.92
N ALA A 79 -1.22 17.60 2.05
CA ALA A 79 -1.83 17.17 3.31
C ALA A 79 -0.79 17.09 4.46
N PRO A 80 -1.20 17.31 5.72
CA PRO A 80 -0.27 17.22 6.85
C PRO A 80 0.24 15.78 7.04
N LEU A 81 1.55 15.64 7.26
CA LEU A 81 2.15 14.36 7.60
C LEU A 81 1.78 13.96 9.04
N VAL A 82 1.04 12.87 9.18
CA VAL A 82 0.73 12.25 10.48
C VAL A 82 1.54 10.96 10.61
N MET A 83 2.44 10.88 11.58
CA MET A 83 3.24 9.66 11.86
C MET A 83 2.47 8.65 12.73
N ASP A 84 1.42 8.08 12.15
CA ASP A 84 0.57 7.06 12.78
C ASP A 84 0.85 5.63 12.29
N GLU A 85 0.09 4.68 12.82
CA GLU A 85 0.12 3.26 12.48
C GLU A 85 -1.14 2.84 11.71
N TYR A 86 -1.00 1.88 10.80
CA TYR A 86 -2.09 1.43 9.92
C TYR A 86 -3.32 0.86 10.66
N ASN A 87 -3.18 0.50 11.94
CA ASN A 87 -4.24 -0.15 12.71
C ASN A 87 -5.54 0.68 12.74
N GLY A 88 -5.44 2.02 12.76
CA GLY A 88 -6.59 2.92 12.75
C GLY A 88 -7.37 2.95 11.43
N TYR A 89 -6.78 2.44 10.35
CA TYR A 89 -7.36 2.44 9.00
C TYR A 89 -8.07 1.12 8.64
N ARG A 90 -8.00 0.11 9.51
CA ARG A 90 -8.58 -1.21 9.23
C ARG A 90 -10.11 -1.15 9.26
N PRO A 91 -10.80 -1.87 8.35
CA PRO A 91 -12.24 -2.05 8.46
C PRO A 91 -12.65 -2.67 9.81
N PRO A 92 -13.90 -2.46 10.27
CA PRO A 92 -14.44 -3.10 11.48
C PRO A 92 -14.25 -4.63 11.47
N ARG A 93 -14.03 -5.23 12.64
CA ARG A 93 -13.67 -6.65 12.77
C ARG A 93 -14.82 -7.59 12.40
N GLU A 94 -16.04 -7.08 12.46
CA GLU A 94 -17.29 -7.79 12.22
C GLU A 94 -17.61 -7.89 10.72
N ARG A 95 -16.87 -7.18 9.86
CA ARG A 95 -17.03 -7.24 8.40
C ARG A 95 -16.88 -8.67 7.89
N THR A 96 -17.82 -9.08 7.05
CA THR A 96 -17.77 -10.38 6.33
C THR A 96 -16.73 -10.33 5.21
N LEU A 97 -16.29 -11.48 4.70
CA LEU A 97 -15.34 -11.50 3.59
C LEU A 97 -15.89 -10.80 2.34
N PRO A 98 -17.15 -10.99 1.90
CA PRO A 98 -17.71 -10.23 0.79
C PRO A 98 -17.67 -8.71 0.99
N ALA A 99 -17.97 -8.24 2.20
CA ALA A 99 -17.90 -6.81 2.50
C ALA A 99 -16.45 -6.28 2.47
N LEU A 100 -15.48 -7.11 2.89
CA LEU A 100 -14.06 -6.77 2.79
C LEU A 100 -13.54 -6.77 1.34
N ILE A 101 -14.11 -7.61 0.46
CA ILE A 101 -13.81 -7.57 -0.97
C ILE A 101 -14.26 -6.23 -1.57
N SER A 102 -15.48 -5.79 -1.26
CA SER A 102 -15.96 -4.46 -1.68
C SER A 102 -15.12 -3.33 -1.07
N ASP A 103 -14.73 -3.44 0.21
CA ASP A 103 -13.83 -2.46 0.83
C ASP A 103 -12.48 -2.38 0.11
N PHE A 104 -11.94 -3.52 -0.32
CA PHE A 104 -10.67 -3.59 -1.04
C PHE A 104 -10.79 -3.01 -2.45
N GLU A 105 -11.86 -3.33 -3.17
CA GLU A 105 -12.15 -2.77 -4.49
C GLU A 105 -12.24 -1.24 -4.43
N GLU A 106 -13.05 -0.71 -3.52
CA GLU A 106 -13.19 0.74 -3.31
C GLU A 106 -11.85 1.39 -2.94
N THR A 107 -11.11 0.76 -2.03
CA THR A 107 -9.80 1.26 -1.60
C THR A 107 -8.84 1.27 -2.78
N ARG A 108 -8.78 0.22 -3.59
CA ARG A 108 -7.89 0.15 -4.76
C ARG A 108 -8.23 1.19 -5.82
N SER A 109 -9.53 1.39 -6.10
CA SER A 109 -9.98 2.44 -7.01
C SER A 109 -9.58 3.83 -6.52
N LYS A 110 -9.67 4.10 -5.21
CA LYS A 110 -9.20 5.36 -4.61
C LYS A 110 -7.69 5.54 -4.73
N THR A 111 -6.90 4.47 -4.55
CA THR A 111 -5.45 4.54 -4.77
C THR A 111 -5.12 4.88 -6.22
N ILE A 112 -5.84 4.29 -7.18
CA ILE A 112 -5.65 4.58 -8.61
C ILE A 112 -6.04 6.03 -8.93
N ALA A 113 -7.18 6.50 -8.43
CA ALA A 113 -7.59 7.90 -8.60
C ALA A 113 -6.58 8.90 -8.00
N LEU A 114 -5.96 8.54 -6.87
CA LEU A 114 -4.91 9.35 -6.26
C LEU A 114 -3.65 9.44 -7.14
N ILE A 115 -3.32 8.40 -7.91
CA ILE A 115 -2.21 8.45 -8.88
C ILE A 115 -2.51 9.45 -9.99
N ASP A 116 -3.76 9.45 -10.49
CA ASP A 116 -4.19 10.39 -11.52
C ASP A 116 -4.16 11.83 -10.99
N GLU A 117 -4.62 12.05 -9.76
CA GLU A 117 -4.58 13.36 -9.09
C GLU A 117 -3.14 13.87 -8.91
N LEU A 118 -2.24 13.02 -8.41
CA LEU A 118 -0.80 13.34 -8.29
C LEU A 118 -0.18 13.73 -9.63
N ALA A 119 -0.56 13.04 -10.71
CA ALA A 119 -0.08 13.36 -12.05
C ALA A 119 -0.65 14.70 -12.57
N GLN A 120 -1.95 14.96 -12.35
CA GLN A 120 -2.62 16.20 -12.74
C GLN A 120 -2.04 17.43 -12.03
N GLU A 121 -1.72 17.31 -10.75
CA GLU A 121 -1.08 18.36 -9.94
C GLU A 121 0.43 18.49 -10.20
N ASN A 122 0.97 17.78 -11.21
CA ASN A 122 2.39 17.77 -11.58
C ASN A 122 3.31 17.43 -10.40
N VAL A 123 2.84 16.60 -9.46
CA VAL A 123 3.67 16.13 -8.36
C VAL A 123 4.79 15.26 -8.91
N SER A 124 6.02 15.55 -8.52
CA SER A 124 7.14 14.67 -8.85
C SER A 124 6.95 13.31 -8.17
N PHE A 125 6.91 12.25 -8.96
CA PHE A 125 6.82 10.89 -8.42
C PHE A 125 8.12 10.45 -7.71
N ASP A 126 9.19 11.25 -7.76
CA ASP A 126 10.40 11.10 -6.95
C ASP A 126 10.32 11.85 -5.62
N PHE A 127 9.24 12.60 -5.36
CA PHE A 127 8.96 13.18 -4.05
C PHE A 127 8.91 12.08 -3.00
N THR A 128 9.59 12.29 -1.87
CA THR A 128 9.75 11.26 -0.84
C THR A 128 8.91 11.54 0.40
N ILE A 129 8.27 10.48 0.91
CA ILE A 129 7.41 10.51 2.09
C ILE A 129 7.92 9.46 3.10
N PRO A 130 8.03 9.78 4.40
CA PRO A 130 8.47 8.82 5.41
C PRO A 130 7.52 7.62 5.58
N HIS A 131 8.10 6.42 5.56
CA HIS A 131 7.49 5.15 5.97
C HIS A 131 8.07 4.72 7.32
N ASN A 132 7.22 4.22 8.23
CA ASN A 132 7.61 3.91 9.63
C ASN A 132 8.79 2.91 9.73
N SER A 133 8.89 1.93 8.83
CA SER A 133 9.94 0.90 8.84
C SER A 133 11.00 0.98 7.74
N TYR A 134 10.73 1.69 6.64
CA TYR A 134 11.59 1.71 5.43
C TYR A 134 12.17 3.08 5.13
N GLY A 135 11.80 4.09 5.92
CA GLY A 135 12.24 5.46 5.72
C GLY A 135 11.63 6.16 4.54
N LEU A 136 12.39 7.07 3.95
CA LEU A 136 11.88 7.91 2.88
C LEU A 136 11.64 7.03 1.66
N LEU A 137 10.38 6.89 1.25
CA LEU A 137 10.04 6.21 0.01
C LEU A 137 9.55 7.27 -0.98
N SER A 138 9.97 7.18 -2.25
CA SER A 138 9.33 7.98 -3.30
C SER A 138 7.84 7.63 -3.41
N VAL A 139 7.05 8.50 -4.04
CA VAL A 139 5.66 8.17 -4.43
C VAL A 139 5.61 6.85 -5.20
N ARG A 140 6.55 6.61 -6.13
CA ARG A 140 6.63 5.32 -6.85
C ARG A 140 6.87 4.15 -5.92
N ALA A 141 7.82 4.27 -4.99
CA ALA A 141 8.13 3.22 -4.03
C ALA A 141 6.98 2.94 -3.06
N TRP A 142 6.22 3.96 -2.66
CA TRP A 142 4.99 3.78 -1.90
C TRP A 142 3.95 2.94 -2.67
N LEU A 143 3.67 3.29 -3.92
CA LEU A 143 2.72 2.55 -4.77
C LEU A 143 3.17 1.10 -5.00
N ARG A 144 4.48 0.90 -5.21
CA ARG A 144 5.08 -0.45 -5.29
C ARG A 144 4.94 -1.23 -3.98
N TYR A 145 5.20 -0.58 -2.85
CA TYR A 145 5.05 -1.20 -1.54
C TYR A 145 3.62 -1.69 -1.34
N LEU A 146 2.62 -0.86 -1.65
CA LEU A 146 1.21 -1.22 -1.54
C LEU A 146 0.83 -2.42 -2.43
N GLU A 147 1.28 -2.42 -3.70
CA GLU A 147 1.07 -3.55 -4.60
C GLU A 147 1.70 -4.83 -4.05
N MET A 148 2.99 -4.78 -3.75
CA MET A 148 3.78 -5.94 -3.37
C MET A 148 3.25 -6.54 -2.07
N HIS A 149 2.95 -5.69 -1.08
CA HIS A 149 2.42 -6.10 0.21
C HIS A 149 1.07 -6.81 0.04
N ALA A 150 0.13 -6.20 -0.69
CA ALA A 150 -1.18 -6.78 -0.95
C ALA A 150 -1.08 -8.13 -1.70
N ARG A 151 -0.22 -8.20 -2.71
CA ARG A 151 0.01 -9.42 -3.50
C ARG A 151 0.63 -10.55 -2.67
N LEU A 152 1.57 -10.25 -1.77
CA LEU A 152 2.20 -11.26 -0.92
C LEU A 152 1.26 -11.74 0.19
N GLU A 153 0.53 -10.84 0.83
CA GLU A 153 -0.43 -11.17 1.90
C GLU A 153 -1.63 -11.98 1.38
N SER A 154 -2.18 -11.61 0.22
CA SER A 154 -3.37 -12.29 -0.33
C SER A 154 -3.16 -13.79 -0.59
N ARG A 155 -1.92 -14.20 -0.91
CA ARG A 155 -1.54 -15.62 -1.07
C ARG A 155 -1.73 -16.47 0.18
N LYS A 156 -1.87 -15.83 1.36
CA LYS A 156 -2.12 -16.54 2.61
C LYS A 156 -3.56 -17.04 2.70
N MET A 157 -4.52 -16.42 2.00
CA MET A 157 -5.93 -16.80 2.05
C MET A 157 -6.14 -18.20 1.47
N LYS A 158 -7.01 -18.99 2.11
CA LYS A 158 -7.29 -20.41 1.79
C LYS A 158 -8.77 -20.71 1.70
#